data_AF-A0A1S3TGD8-F1
#
_entry.id   AF-A0A1S3TGD8-F1
#
_cell.length_a   1.000
_cell.length_b   1.000
_cell.length_c   1.000
_cell.angle_alpha   90.00
_cell.angle_beta   90.00
_cell.angle_gamma   90.00
#
_symmetry.space_group_name_H-M   'P 1'
#
loop_
_entity.id
_entity.type
_entity.pdbx_description
1 polymer ?
#
loop_
_entity_poly.entity_id
_entity_poly.type
_entity_poly.pdbx_seq_one_letter_code
_entity_poly.pdbx_strand_id
1 'polypeptide(L)'
;MSDSVEFAVDVSTSVESIGALKAKLKVYLESRPQHWRPNHNVVVKDIENVNKLKMALYVTHTINFQNYGEKSNRRSELVLELKKIFEDLNIKYHLLPQEVHLSYVRSQDSTAQTF
;
A
#
# COMPACT_ATOMS: atom_id res chain seq x y z
N MET A 1 13.99 9.46 16.00
CA MET A 1 13.75 10.04 14.67
C MET A 1 12.43 9.49 14.14
N SER A 2 11.41 10.33 13.92
CA SER A 2 10.10 9.85 13.43
C SER A 2 10.15 9.52 11.93
N ASP A 3 9.37 8.55 11.52
CA ASP A 3 9.21 8.15 10.13
C ASP A 3 7.80 7.62 9.89
N SER A 4 7.38 7.58 8.62
CA SER A 4 6.06 7.08 8.25
C SER A 4 6.08 6.32 6.93
N VAL A 5 5.28 5.24 6.89
CA VAL A 5 4.98 4.50 5.67
C VAL A 5 3.51 4.68 5.36
N GLU A 6 3.22 5.37 4.26
CA GLU A 6 1.86 5.55 3.76
C GLU A 6 1.53 4.44 2.77
N PHE A 7 0.31 3.90 2.90
CA PHE A 7 -0.18 2.84 2.04
C PHE A 7 -1.70 2.94 1.89
N ALA A 8 -2.22 2.19 0.93
CA ALA A 8 -3.63 2.14 0.63
C ALA A 8 -4.09 0.69 0.58
N VAL A 9 -5.28 0.42 1.09
CA VAL A 9 -5.97 -0.86 0.98
C VAL A 9 -7.34 -0.65 0.35
N ASP A 10 -7.93 -1.72 -0.18
CA ASP A 10 -9.30 -1.66 -0.69
C ASP A 10 -10.28 -1.33 0.44
N VAL A 11 -11.26 -0.46 0.19
CA VAL A 11 -12.27 -0.07 1.18
C VAL A 11 -13.07 -1.27 1.70
N SER A 12 -13.20 -2.34 0.90
CA SER A 12 -13.89 -3.57 1.26
C SER A 12 -13.12 -4.43 2.27
N THR A 13 -11.86 -4.07 2.57
CA THR A 13 -11.06 -4.74 3.59
C THR A 13 -11.78 -4.67 4.92
N SER A 14 -12.09 -5.82 5.52
CA SER A 14 -12.82 -5.89 6.78
C SER A 14 -12.05 -5.24 7.93
N VAL A 15 -12.78 -4.73 8.91
CA VAL A 15 -12.20 -4.16 10.14
C VAL A 15 -11.37 -5.20 10.89
N GLU A 16 -11.78 -6.48 10.83
CA GLU A 16 -11.04 -7.61 11.41
C GLU A 16 -9.67 -7.79 10.76
N SER A 17 -9.58 -7.74 9.42
CA SER A 17 -8.31 -7.81 8.69
C SER A 17 -7.41 -6.61 9.01
N ILE A 18 -7.98 -5.42 9.17
CA ILE A 18 -7.24 -4.23 9.62
C ILE A 18 -6.73 -4.43 11.07
N GLY A 19 -7.54 -5.00 11.96
CA GLY A 19 -7.13 -5.36 13.31
C GLY A 19 -5.96 -6.36 13.32
N ALA A 20 -6.04 -7.40 12.51
CA ALA A 20 -4.99 -8.40 12.34
C ALA A 20 -3.69 -7.79 11.77
N LEU A 21 -3.80 -6.88 10.80
CA LEU A 21 -2.67 -6.11 10.27
C LEU A 21 -1.97 -5.33 11.39
N LYS A 22 -2.73 -4.61 12.21
CA LYS A 22 -2.19 -3.85 13.36
C LYS A 22 -1.48 -4.76 14.36
N ALA A 23 -2.06 -5.92 14.67
CA ALA A 23 -1.48 -6.88 15.60
C ALA A 23 -0.16 -7.47 15.06
N LYS A 24 -0.13 -7.90 13.80
CA LYS A 24 1.09 -8.44 13.16
C LYS A 24 2.20 -7.40 13.08
N LEU A 25 1.88 -6.16 12.71
CA LEU A 25 2.85 -5.06 12.69
C LEU A 25 3.41 -4.74 14.08
N LYS A 26 2.55 -4.76 15.10
CA LYS A 26 2.98 -4.57 16.48
C LYS A 26 4.01 -5.63 16.89
N VAL A 27 3.70 -6.91 16.65
CA VAL A 27 4.61 -8.02 16.95
C VAL A 27 5.96 -7.85 16.24
N TYR A 28 5.95 -7.51 14.94
CA TYR A 28 7.18 -7.29 14.18
C TYR A 28 8.02 -6.15 14.76
N LEU A 29 7.42 -4.98 15.04
CA LEU A 29 8.15 -3.82 15.53
C LEU A 29 8.68 -4.04 16.95
N GLU A 30 7.89 -4.67 17.83
CA GLU A 30 8.29 -5.01 19.20
C GLU A 30 9.36 -6.11 19.25
N SER A 31 9.43 -6.99 18.23
CA SER A 31 10.51 -7.99 18.11
C SER A 31 11.89 -7.39 17.80
N ARG A 32 11.96 -6.11 17.42
CA ARG A 32 13.20 -5.41 17.01
C ARG A 32 13.42 -4.12 17.80
N PRO A 33 13.55 -4.19 19.15
CA PRO A 33 13.69 -3.01 20.00
C PRO A 33 14.99 -2.23 19.72
N GLN A 34 16.00 -2.87 19.14
CA GLN A 34 17.22 -2.17 18.69
C GLN A 34 16.95 -1.24 17.50
N HIS A 35 15.92 -1.49 16.70
CA HIS A 35 15.59 -0.70 15.52
C HIS A 35 14.51 0.35 15.79
N TRP A 36 13.50 -0.02 16.58
CA TRP A 36 12.28 0.75 16.77
C TRP A 36 12.03 1.08 18.24
N ARG A 37 11.54 2.28 18.50
CA ARG A 37 11.05 2.65 19.83
C ARG A 37 9.68 2.03 20.09
N PRO A 38 9.36 1.72 21.37
CA PRO A 38 8.03 1.27 21.76
C PRO A 38 7.08 2.46 21.72
N ASN A 39 6.53 2.76 20.54
CA ASN A 39 5.42 3.68 20.28
C ASN A 39 5.25 3.77 18.76
N HIS A 40 4.39 2.93 18.22
CA HIS A 40 4.01 2.91 16.81
C HIS A 40 2.50 3.01 16.68
N ASN A 41 2.01 3.59 15.59
CA ASN A 41 0.57 3.72 15.38
C ASN A 41 0.22 3.52 13.90
N VAL A 42 -0.86 2.79 13.66
CA VAL A 42 -1.47 2.63 12.33
C VAL A 42 -2.77 3.41 12.33
N VAL A 43 -2.80 4.47 11.52
CA VAL A 43 -3.89 5.42 11.42
C VAL A 43 -4.58 5.28 10.07
N VAL A 44 -5.91 5.22 10.08
CA VAL A 44 -6.73 5.41 8.89
C VAL A 44 -6.86 6.90 8.66
N LYS A 45 -6.39 7.39 7.51
CA LYS A 45 -6.35 8.82 7.20
C LYS A 45 -7.64 9.29 6.54
N ASP A 46 -8.08 8.57 5.49
CA ASP A 46 -9.20 9.02 4.66
C ASP A 46 -9.75 7.89 3.79
N ILE A 47 -10.95 8.07 3.23
CA ILE A 47 -11.53 7.24 2.18
C ILE A 47 -11.52 8.06 0.89
N GLU A 48 -10.64 7.70 -0.04
CA GLU A 48 -10.51 8.34 -1.34
C GLU A 48 -11.34 7.59 -2.40
N ASN A 49 -12.12 8.35 -3.19
CA ASN A 49 -12.93 7.84 -4.31
C ASN A 49 -13.85 6.66 -3.94
N VAL A 50 -14.26 6.58 -2.66
CA VAL A 50 -15.14 5.54 -2.09
C VAL A 50 -14.57 4.12 -2.15
N ASN A 51 -13.44 3.88 -2.81
CA ASN A 51 -12.86 2.54 -3.02
C ASN A 51 -11.47 2.35 -2.39
N LYS A 52 -10.78 3.45 -2.03
CA LYS A 52 -9.43 3.40 -1.48
C LYS A 52 -9.42 3.90 -0.05
N LEU A 53 -8.99 3.04 0.88
CA LEU A 53 -8.74 3.43 2.26
C LEU A 53 -7.26 3.84 2.43
N LYS A 54 -7.01 5.13 2.63
CA LYS A 54 -5.66 5.65 2.90
C LYS A 54 -5.28 5.41 4.34
N MET A 55 -4.10 4.86 4.58
CA MET A 55 -3.58 4.55 5.90
C MET A 55 -2.11 4.95 6.02
N ALA A 56 -1.65 5.15 7.25
CA ALA A 56 -0.24 5.38 7.53
C ALA A 56 0.20 4.65 8.79
N LEU A 57 1.37 4.03 8.70
CA LEU A 57 2.12 3.51 9.84
C LEU A 57 3.15 4.56 10.27
N TYR A 58 3.02 5.05 11.49
CA TYR A 58 3.97 5.94 12.14
C TYR A 58 4.89 5.14 13.07
N VAL A 59 6.19 5.29 12.88
CA VAL A 59 7.23 4.62 13.66
C VAL A 59 8.31 5.59 14.09
N THR A 60 8.99 5.26 15.18
CA THR A 60 10.14 6.04 15.64
C THR A 60 11.39 5.16 15.64
N HIS A 61 12.39 5.56 14.85
CA HIS A 61 13.70 4.91 14.83
C HIS A 61 14.50 5.23 16.09
N THR A 62 15.30 4.27 16.54
CA THR A 62 16.27 4.42 17.64
C THR A 62 17.54 5.16 17.23
N ILE A 63 17.87 5.17 15.93
CA ILE A 63 19.07 5.79 15.38
C ILE A 63 18.96 7.32 15.27
N ASN A 64 20.13 7.95 15.20
CA ASN A 64 20.29 9.40 15.02
C ASN A 64 20.22 9.79 13.52
N PHE A 65 19.97 11.07 13.24
CA PHE A 65 19.80 11.61 11.88
C PHE A 65 21.03 11.44 10.98
N GLN A 66 22.22 11.23 11.55
CA GLN A 66 23.47 11.07 10.81
C GLN A 66 23.57 9.72 10.07
N ASN A 67 22.77 8.72 10.46
CA ASN A 67 22.79 7.37 9.87
C ASN A 67 21.70 7.20 8.80
N TYR A 68 21.65 8.09 7.80
CA TYR A 68 20.57 8.08 6.80
C TYR A 68 20.53 6.80 5.96
N GLY A 69 21.70 6.23 5.61
CA GLY A 69 21.77 4.96 4.88
C GLY A 69 21.12 3.81 5.63
N GLU A 70 21.43 3.67 6.93
CA GLU A 70 20.83 2.66 7.79
C GLU A 70 19.32 2.89 7.97
N LYS A 71 18.89 4.16 8.10
CA LYS A 71 17.46 4.51 8.14
C LYS A 71 16.73 4.00 6.90
N SER A 72 17.30 4.24 5.71
CA SER A 72 16.70 3.81 4.44
C SER A 72 16.57 2.29 4.36
N ASN A 73 17.60 1.56 4.79
CA ASN A 73 17.58 0.09 4.84
C ASN A 73 16.49 -0.43 5.79
N ARG A 74 16.40 0.12 7.01
CA ARG A 74 15.35 -0.25 7.98
C ARG A 74 13.95 0.04 7.45
N ARG A 75 13.76 1.16 6.75
CA ARG A 75 12.49 1.49 6.10
C ARG A 75 12.15 0.51 4.97
N SER A 76 13.14 0.10 4.17
CA SER A 76 12.95 -0.90 3.11
C SER A 76 12.52 -2.25 3.70
N GLU A 77 13.20 -2.72 4.75
CA GLU A 77 12.81 -3.94 5.47
C GLU A 77 11.38 -3.87 6.03
N LEU A 78 10.99 -2.73 6.60
CA LEU A 78 9.64 -2.51 7.11
C LEU A 78 8.59 -2.60 6.00
N VAL A 79 8.85 -2.01 4.84
CA VAL A 79 7.93 -2.06 3.69
C VAL A 79 7.81 -3.48 3.13
N LEU A 80 8.91 -4.23 3.08
CA LEU A 80 8.90 -5.63 2.65
C LEU A 80 8.13 -6.52 3.63
N GLU A 81 8.26 -6.26 4.93
CA GLU A 81 7.46 -6.99 5.93
C GLU A 81 5.98 -6.64 5.82
N LEU A 82 5.65 -5.36 5.62
CA LEU A 82 4.28 -4.92 5.39
C LEU A 82 3.66 -5.64 4.18
N LYS A 83 4.42 -5.79 3.08
CA LYS A 83 4.00 -6.58 1.92
C LYS A 83 3.66 -8.03 2.31
N LYS A 84 4.53 -8.71 3.07
CA LYS A 84 4.27 -10.10 3.50
C LYS A 84 3.00 -10.20 4.35
N ILE A 85 2.79 -9.25 5.26
CA ILE A 85 1.58 -9.22 6.09
C ILE A 85 0.32 -9.05 5.23
N PHE A 86 0.38 -8.22 4.17
CA PHE A 86 -0.73 -8.11 3.23
C PHE A 86 -1.00 -9.42 2.47
N GLU A 87 0.06 -10.11 2.04
CA GLU A 87 -0.07 -11.42 1.38
C GLU A 87 -0.69 -12.47 2.32
N ASP A 88 -0.23 -12.54 3.57
CA ASP A 88 -0.76 -13.45 4.58
C ASP A 88 -2.24 -13.20 4.91
N LEU A 89 -2.65 -11.93 4.95
CA LEU A 89 -4.02 -11.52 5.26
C LEU A 89 -4.91 -11.45 4.01
N ASN A 90 -4.38 -11.79 2.83
CA ASN A 90 -5.03 -11.66 1.54
C ASN A 90 -5.60 -10.25 1.30
N ILE A 91 -4.93 -9.22 1.80
CA ILE A 91 -5.29 -7.82 1.58
C ILE A 91 -4.79 -7.44 0.18
N LYS A 92 -5.74 -7.12 -0.70
CA LYS A 92 -5.48 -6.71 -2.08
C LYS A 92 -6.00 -5.31 -2.31
N TYR A 93 -5.45 -4.64 -3.31
CA TYR A 93 -5.99 -3.38 -3.82
C TYR A 93 -6.54 -3.65 -5.23
N HIS A 94 -7.84 -3.47 -5.40
CA HIS A 94 -8.47 -3.58 -6.71
C HIS A 94 -8.57 -2.19 -7.36
N LEU A 95 -8.17 -2.11 -8.63
CA LEU A 95 -8.47 -0.93 -9.43
C LEU A 95 -9.97 -0.88 -9.71
N LEU A 96 -10.52 0.33 -9.79
CA LEU A 96 -11.91 0.53 -10.19
C LEU A 96 -12.11 -0.03 -11.60
N PRO A 97 -13.24 -0.71 -11.87
CA PRO A 97 -13.66 -1.01 -13.23
C PRO A 97 -13.67 0.27 -14.07
N GLN A 98 -13.06 0.24 -15.25
CA GLN A 98 -13.09 1.35 -16.20
C GLN A 98 -14.08 1.04 -17.32
N GLU A 99 -14.87 2.05 -17.71
CA GLU A 99 -15.74 1.96 -18.88
C GLU A 99 -14.90 2.03 -20.16
N VAL A 100 -15.14 1.09 -21.07
CA VAL A 100 -14.44 1.02 -22.36
C VAL A 100 -15.43 1.35 -23.48
N HIS A 101 -15.21 2.47 -24.17
CA HIS A 101 -15.98 2.86 -25.35
C HIS A 101 -15.35 2.26 -26.61
N LEU A 102 -16.06 1.34 -27.28
CA LEU A 102 -15.61 0.72 -28.52
C LEU A 102 -16.26 1.42 -29.72
N SER A 103 -15.47 2.11 -30.54
CA SER A 103 -15.92 2.66 -31.83
C SER A 103 -15.44 1.77 -32.97
N TYR A 104 -16.37 1.17 -33.72
CA TYR A 104 -16.05 0.40 -34.92
C TYR A 104 -15.75 1.36 -36.08
N VAL A 105 -14.50 1.40 -36.54
CA VAL A 105 -14.12 2.10 -37.78
C VAL A 105 -14.21 1.09 -38.93
N ARG A 106 -15.24 1.23 -39.77
CA ARG A 106 -15.33 0.49 -41.03
C ARG A 106 -14.29 1.06 -41.99
N SER A 107 -13.20 0.33 -42.25
CA SER A 107 -12.34 0.60 -43.40
C SER A 107 -13.19 0.49 -44.66
N GLN A 108 -13.31 1.59 -45.42
CA GLN A 108 -13.94 1.52 -46.73
C GLN A 108 -13.00 0.73 -47.64
N ASP A 109 -13.39 -0.49 -47.98
CA ASP A 109 -12.75 -1.22 -49.08
C ASP A 109 -12.93 -0.38 -50.35
N SER A 110 -11.80 0.05 -50.91
CA SER A 110 -11.73 0.78 -52.17
C SER A 110 -12.26 -0.12 -53.28
N THR A 111 -13.53 0.07 -53.66
CA THR A 111 -14.09 -0.50 -54.88
C THR A 111 -13.34 0.07 -56.07
N ALA A 112 -12.41 -0.73 -56.63
CA ALA A 112 -11.80 -0.46 -57.92
C ALA A 112 -12.90 -0.49 -58.99
N GLN A 113 -13.23 0.69 -59.52
CA GLN A 113 -14.04 0.81 -60.73
C GLN A 113 -13.25 0.20 -61.89
N THR A 114 -13.76 -0.90 -62.46
CA THR A 114 -13.27 -1.45 -63.72
C THR A 114 -13.89 -0.63 -64.86
N PHE A 115 -13.03 0.00 -65.67
CA PHE A 115 -13.38 0.61 -66.95
C PHE A 115 -13.46 -0.45 -68.06
#